data_AF-A0AAD9LFQ9-F1
#
_entry.id   AF-A0AAD9LFQ9-F1
#
_cell.length_a   1.000
_cell.length_b   1.000
_cell.length_c   1.000
_cell.angle_alpha   90.00
_cell.angle_beta   90.00
_cell.angle_gamma   90.00
#
_symmetry.space_group_name_H-M   'P 1'
#
loop_
_entity.id
_entity.type
_entity.pdbx_description
1 polymer ?
#
loop_
_entity_poly.entity_id
_entity_poly.type
_entity_poly.pdbx_seq_one_letter_code
_entity_poly.pdbx_strand_id
1 'polypeptide(L)'
;MEREDEVRPSHMNSRLSTIDHFTPNSDGLGATQVLGASPAPRQSMMASVMRPSSMMRPSVVTDLSNNFSEAKIHDAHVQVFASDVLMEGELTKKGESGLQTWKNRIFVLRGQELSYYTIDNKQRYGALKGTWDIAGASVERQDNSSFSLTLANGSVRSIGAPNVQTLMDWMTAIAVAAEAHIVKPTTDLSLVDQSRTTHIILVRHGHYASSQTPSVDMHGPLTDLGIQQARATGKFLNKYLSERLVLKRFPKFPVYHSGVRRAVETAEHIGSAFPSGSVQFRENKLFREAWPGNPLPNGNRQQLAREKLDNMVSDCARLKMAYRTTFRHLIPQDLEIEERELGEEDKKHYANTFGVRSTQTRAKDRFRVIVCHANIIRWFVCKALGVDPDGTWGRMRYNHCGITAMEVDSVGNVQLTYMNQTGHLETTQLSEV
;
A
#
# COMPACT_ATOMS: atom_id res chain seq x y z
N MET A 1 30.93 11.11 -54.34
CA MET A 1 32.21 11.43 -53.68
C MET A 1 31.85 12.24 -52.46
N GLU A 2 32.09 11.65 -51.29
CA GLU A 2 31.48 11.95 -50.00
C GLU A 2 32.00 13.25 -49.36
N ARG A 3 31.09 14.06 -48.80
CA ARG A 3 31.01 14.46 -47.38
C ARG A 3 30.05 15.64 -47.24
N GLU A 4 28.86 15.38 -46.70
CA GLU A 4 27.95 16.43 -46.21
C GLU A 4 28.16 16.57 -44.70
N ASP A 5 28.65 17.74 -44.30
CA ASP A 5 28.68 18.23 -42.92
C ASP A 5 27.31 18.85 -42.61
N GLU A 6 26.52 18.20 -41.74
CA GLU A 6 25.29 18.80 -41.21
C GLU A 6 25.52 19.49 -39.86
N VAL A 7 25.19 20.77 -39.87
CA VAL A 7 25.35 21.79 -38.84
C VAL A 7 24.17 21.75 -37.85
N ARG A 8 24.47 21.82 -36.55
CA ARG A 8 23.49 22.15 -35.49
C ARG A 8 22.95 23.57 -35.66
N PRO A 9 21.66 23.84 -35.40
CA PRO A 9 21.21 25.17 -35.06
C PRO A 9 20.91 25.29 -33.56
N SER A 10 21.39 26.40 -33.00
CA SER A 10 21.07 26.90 -31.67
C SER A 10 20.42 28.27 -31.79
N HIS A 11 19.48 28.54 -30.89
CA HIS A 11 18.89 29.83 -30.49
C HIS A 11 17.89 30.56 -31.40
N MET A 12 16.68 30.75 -30.87
CA MET A 12 16.06 32.08 -30.82
C MET A 12 15.21 32.29 -29.55
N ASN A 13 15.39 33.46 -28.95
CA ASN A 13 14.67 34.06 -27.83
C ASN A 13 13.58 35.02 -28.34
N SER A 14 12.43 35.10 -27.65
CA SER A 14 11.61 36.33 -27.50
C SER A 14 10.53 36.10 -26.42
N ARG A 15 10.69 36.59 -25.19
CA ARG A 15 10.19 37.86 -24.61
C ARG A 15 8.67 38.14 -24.73
N LEU A 16 8.01 38.06 -23.56
CA LEU A 16 7.05 39.00 -22.92
C LEU A 16 5.80 39.50 -23.67
N SER A 17 4.62 39.23 -23.08
CA SER A 17 3.51 40.19 -23.01
C SER A 17 2.62 39.93 -21.78
N THR A 18 2.47 40.97 -20.97
CA THR A 18 1.54 41.17 -19.83
C THR A 18 0.14 41.64 -20.30
N ILE A 19 -0.82 41.73 -19.35
CA ILE A 19 -2.13 42.47 -19.36
C ILE A 19 -3.33 41.64 -19.83
N ASP A 20 -4.55 41.66 -19.24
CA ASP A 20 -5.09 42.05 -17.93
C ASP A 20 -6.53 41.48 -17.83
N HIS A 21 -7.05 41.55 -16.60
CA HIS A 21 -8.40 41.27 -16.09
C HIS A 21 -9.61 41.60 -16.99
N PHE A 22 -10.63 40.73 -16.89
CA PHE A 22 -12.01 40.99 -17.35
C PHE A 22 -12.95 41.03 -16.14
N THR A 23 -13.60 42.19 -15.94
CA THR A 23 -14.73 42.42 -15.04
C THR A 23 -15.97 42.80 -15.87
N PRO A 24 -17.19 42.47 -15.41
CA PRO A 24 -18.39 43.14 -15.88
C PRO A 24 -19.02 44.04 -14.80
N ASN A 25 -19.16 45.32 -15.15
CA ASN A 25 -20.13 46.31 -14.65
C ASN A 25 -21.37 46.25 -15.60
N SER A 26 -22.61 46.70 -15.33
CA SER A 26 -23.19 47.65 -14.36
C SER A 26 -24.74 47.53 -14.37
N ASP A 27 -25.37 48.40 -13.54
CA ASP A 27 -26.75 48.95 -13.59
C ASP A 27 -27.76 48.29 -12.62
N GLY A 28 -28.49 48.97 -11.74
CA GLY A 28 -28.65 50.39 -11.42
C GLY A 28 -30.04 50.65 -10.81
N LEU A 29 -30.08 51.47 -9.74
CA LEU A 29 -31.19 52.32 -9.27
C LEU A 29 -32.34 51.76 -8.38
N GLY A 30 -32.58 52.48 -7.26
CA GLY A 30 -33.88 52.53 -6.57
C GLY A 30 -33.80 52.82 -5.05
N ALA A 31 -33.89 54.09 -4.65
CA ALA A 31 -33.91 54.55 -3.25
C ALA A 31 -35.34 54.83 -2.75
N THR A 32 -35.70 54.50 -1.49
CA THR A 32 -36.64 55.30 -0.65
C THR A 32 -36.56 54.94 0.85
N GLN A 33 -36.68 55.97 1.70
CA GLN A 33 -36.73 55.95 3.18
C GLN A 33 -38.03 55.35 3.76
N VAL A 34 -38.07 55.00 5.06
CA VAL A 34 -39.04 55.47 6.11
C VAL A 34 -38.73 54.87 7.49
N LEU A 35 -38.92 55.68 8.54
CA LEU A 35 -38.77 55.45 9.99
C LEU A 35 -39.91 54.63 10.64
N GLY A 36 -39.65 53.95 11.77
CA GLY A 36 -40.59 53.90 12.90
C GLY A 36 -40.84 52.57 13.65
N ALA A 37 -40.68 52.66 14.99
CA ALA A 37 -41.37 51.95 16.09
C ALA A 37 -40.77 50.69 16.77
N SER A 38 -40.63 50.79 18.11
CA SER A 38 -40.27 49.77 19.13
C SER A 38 -41.45 48.85 19.52
N PRO A 39 -41.32 47.82 20.41
CA PRO A 39 -41.05 47.98 21.87
C PRO A 39 -40.17 46.89 22.54
N ALA A 40 -39.77 47.17 23.79
CA ALA A 40 -38.98 46.35 24.74
C ALA A 40 -39.87 45.33 25.53
N PRO A 41 -39.45 44.72 26.67
CA PRO A 41 -38.13 44.29 27.21
C PRO A 41 -38.14 42.83 27.76
N ARG A 42 -36.98 42.22 28.07
CA ARG A 42 -36.87 41.18 29.12
C ARG A 42 -35.55 41.24 29.89
N GLN A 43 -35.67 40.89 31.17
CA GLN A 43 -34.90 41.26 32.35
C GLN A 43 -33.54 40.57 32.51
N SER A 44 -32.63 41.29 33.17
CA SER A 44 -31.42 40.79 33.82
C SER A 44 -31.70 40.39 35.26
N MET A 45 -31.15 39.26 35.73
CA MET A 45 -30.76 39.06 37.13
C MET A 45 -29.50 38.16 37.18
N MET A 46 -28.53 38.65 37.95
CA MET A 46 -27.20 38.10 38.23
C MET A 46 -27.25 36.76 38.99
N ALA A 47 -26.24 35.90 38.78
CA ALA A 47 -25.78 34.99 39.83
C ALA A 47 -24.28 34.73 39.71
N SER A 48 -23.65 34.76 40.90
CA SER A 48 -22.23 34.93 41.18
C SER A 48 -21.35 33.71 40.88
N VAL A 49 -20.09 34.03 40.64
CA VAL A 49 -18.92 33.17 40.45
C VAL A 49 -18.69 32.26 41.67
N MET A 50 -18.45 30.97 41.41
CA MET A 50 -17.63 30.10 42.26
C MET A 50 -16.60 29.38 41.38
N ARG A 51 -15.31 29.58 41.69
CA ARG A 51 -14.19 28.83 41.10
C ARG A 51 -14.09 27.45 41.77
N PRO A 52 -14.03 26.33 41.02
CA PRO A 52 -13.57 25.07 41.58
C PRO A 52 -12.04 25.04 41.56
N SER A 53 -11.52 24.66 42.72
CA SER A 53 -10.15 24.41 43.10
C SER A 53 -9.42 23.44 42.18
N SER A 54 -8.09 23.54 42.18
CA SER A 54 -7.14 22.69 41.47
C SER A 54 -7.44 21.19 41.61
N MET A 55 -8.12 20.60 40.64
CA MET A 55 -8.09 19.15 40.43
C MET A 55 -6.90 18.84 39.54
N MET A 56 -6.03 17.97 40.03
CA MET A 56 -4.90 17.38 39.34
C MET A 56 -5.28 17.00 37.90
N ARG A 57 -4.54 17.52 36.91
CA ARG A 57 -4.59 16.99 35.55
C ARG A 57 -4.35 15.48 35.66
N PRO A 58 -5.19 14.63 35.05
CA PRO A 58 -4.83 13.23 34.90
C PRO A 58 -3.49 13.19 34.19
N SER A 59 -2.48 12.55 34.79
CA SER A 59 -1.28 12.19 34.08
C SER A 59 -1.73 11.36 32.90
N VAL A 60 -1.62 11.92 31.69
CA VAL A 60 -1.74 11.16 30.45
C VAL A 60 -0.61 10.15 30.50
N VAL A 61 -0.92 8.95 31.00
CA VAL A 61 -0.12 7.77 30.74
C VAL A 61 -0.21 7.61 29.23
N THR A 62 0.80 8.11 28.52
CA THR A 62 0.94 7.87 27.10
C THR A 62 1.25 6.39 26.97
N ASP A 63 0.21 5.59 26.77
CA ASP A 63 0.38 4.23 26.35
C ASP A 63 1.14 4.26 25.01
N LEU A 64 2.40 3.83 25.05
CA LEU A 64 3.28 3.73 23.90
C LEU A 64 3.03 2.42 23.14
N SER A 65 2.09 1.59 23.60
CA SER A 65 1.78 0.31 22.97
C SER A 65 1.24 0.52 21.57
N ASN A 66 1.93 -0.09 20.63
CA ASN A 66 1.65 -0.08 19.20
C ASN A 66 0.46 -1.01 18.86
N ASN A 67 -0.50 -1.17 19.78
CA ASN A 67 -1.53 -2.22 19.80
C ASN A 67 -2.30 -2.35 18.47
N PHE A 68 -2.49 -1.26 17.73
CA PHE A 68 -3.21 -1.29 16.46
C PHE A 68 -2.37 -1.81 15.29
N SER A 69 -1.04 -1.66 15.34
CA SER A 69 -0.12 -2.14 14.31
C SER A 69 0.20 -3.63 14.48
N GLU A 70 0.50 -4.08 15.70
CA GLU A 70 0.66 -5.50 16.03
C GLU A 70 -0.64 -6.27 15.73
N ALA A 71 -1.81 -5.80 16.16
CA ALA A 71 -3.06 -6.50 15.86
C ALA A 71 -3.39 -6.59 14.35
N LYS A 72 -2.89 -5.66 13.53
CA LYS A 72 -3.12 -5.66 12.07
C LYS A 72 -2.24 -6.66 11.34
N ILE A 73 -1.00 -6.88 11.78
CA ILE A 73 0.01 -7.70 11.09
C ILE A 73 0.36 -9.00 11.83
N HIS A 74 -0.04 -9.15 13.08
CA HIS A 74 0.14 -10.39 13.84
C HIS A 74 -0.49 -11.54 13.05
N ASP A 75 0.26 -12.63 12.95
CA ASP A 75 -0.17 -13.85 12.27
C ASP A 75 -0.44 -13.57 10.77
N ALA A 76 0.28 -12.63 10.15
CA ALA A 76 0.13 -12.35 8.72
C ALA A 76 0.64 -13.48 7.82
N HIS A 77 1.38 -14.46 8.36
CA HIS A 77 1.91 -15.64 7.67
C HIS A 77 2.57 -15.30 6.33
N VAL A 78 3.30 -14.19 6.30
CA VAL A 78 3.94 -13.71 5.07
C VAL A 78 5.04 -14.70 4.71
N GLN A 79 5.00 -15.22 3.48
CA GLN A 79 6.11 -16.01 2.96
C GLN A 79 7.17 -15.09 2.37
N VAL A 80 8.43 -15.36 2.69
CA VAL A 80 9.59 -14.57 2.23
C VAL A 80 10.68 -15.53 1.78
N PHE A 81 11.40 -15.21 0.71
CA PHE A 81 12.57 -16.03 0.37
C PHE A 81 13.71 -15.79 1.37
N ALA A 82 14.42 -16.86 1.74
CA ALA A 82 15.57 -16.77 2.66
C ALA A 82 16.64 -15.77 2.21
N SER A 83 16.78 -15.53 0.90
CA SER A 83 17.75 -14.59 0.33
C SER A 83 17.23 -13.16 0.18
N ASP A 84 15.94 -12.90 0.39
CA ASP A 84 15.35 -11.59 0.18
C ASP A 84 15.86 -10.61 1.24
N VAL A 85 16.48 -9.53 0.80
CA VAL A 85 16.63 -8.35 1.66
C VAL A 85 15.22 -7.79 1.84
N LEU A 86 14.76 -7.66 3.07
CA LEU A 86 13.47 -7.04 3.41
C LEU A 86 13.64 -5.56 3.75
N MET A 87 14.75 -5.22 4.39
CA MET A 87 15.08 -3.86 4.77
C MET A 87 16.59 -3.68 4.90
N GLU A 88 17.09 -2.50 4.53
CA GLU A 88 18.46 -2.08 4.78
C GLU A 88 18.48 -0.59 5.12
N GLY A 89 19.50 -0.16 5.87
CA GLY A 89 19.64 1.24 6.25
C GLY A 89 20.50 1.45 7.48
N GLU A 90 20.84 2.71 7.73
CA GLU A 90 21.63 3.10 8.89
C GLU A 90 20.76 3.21 10.15
N LEU A 91 21.25 2.61 11.23
CA LEU A 91 20.70 2.71 12.58
C LEU A 91 21.82 2.78 13.59
N THR A 92 21.48 3.15 14.82
CA THR A 92 22.39 3.04 15.96
C THR A 92 22.06 1.80 16.79
N LYS A 93 23.09 1.20 17.40
CA LYS A 93 22.94 0.09 18.34
C LYS A 93 23.62 0.43 19.65
N LYS A 94 22.99 0.10 20.76
CA LYS A 94 23.62 0.16 22.09
C LYS A 94 24.54 -1.05 22.31
N GLY A 95 25.76 -0.81 22.78
CA GLY A 95 26.72 -1.87 23.09
C GLY A 95 26.22 -2.83 24.20
N GLU A 96 26.56 -4.12 24.06
CA GLU A 96 26.12 -5.19 24.99
C GLU A 96 27.05 -5.33 26.21
N SER A 97 28.28 -4.81 26.16
CA SER A 97 29.29 -4.92 27.22
C SER A 97 30.11 -3.64 27.41
N GLY A 98 30.55 -3.38 28.65
CA GLY A 98 31.35 -2.21 29.03
C GLY A 98 30.56 -0.90 29.10
N LEU A 99 31.19 0.23 28.76
CA LEU A 99 30.49 1.51 28.60
C LEU A 99 29.51 1.38 27.42
N GLN A 100 28.21 1.28 27.75
CA GLN A 100 27.10 1.10 26.82
C GLN A 100 26.91 2.32 25.92
N THR A 101 27.79 2.44 24.93
CA THR A 101 27.80 3.51 23.93
C THR A 101 26.96 3.12 22.72
N TRP A 102 26.30 4.12 22.14
CA TRP A 102 25.59 3.98 20.87
C TRP A 102 26.60 4.03 19.72
N LYS A 103 26.45 3.12 18.76
CA LYS A 103 27.33 3.03 17.58
C LYS A 103 26.50 3.00 16.31
N ASN A 104 26.85 3.83 15.32
CA ASN A 104 26.21 3.82 14.00
C ASN A 104 26.61 2.55 13.22
N ARG A 105 25.64 1.91 12.57
CA ARG A 105 25.78 0.65 11.82
C ARG A 105 24.85 0.66 10.62
N ILE A 106 25.28 0.04 9.54
CA ILE A 106 24.35 -0.35 8.47
C ILE A 106 23.74 -1.69 8.88
N PHE A 107 22.43 -1.74 8.97
CA PHE A 107 21.67 -2.96 9.20
C PHE A 107 21.12 -3.50 7.89
N VAL A 108 21.05 -4.82 7.78
CA VAL A 108 20.43 -5.54 6.66
C VAL A 108 19.59 -6.67 7.25
N LEU A 109 18.28 -6.61 7.02
CA LEU A 109 17.35 -7.68 7.33
C LEU A 109 17.16 -8.55 6.09
N ARG A 110 17.63 -9.80 6.14
CA ARG A 110 17.51 -10.79 5.06
C ARG A 110 16.77 -12.02 5.55
N GLY A 111 15.57 -12.28 5.03
CA GLY A 111 14.68 -13.29 5.63
C GLY A 111 14.50 -13.03 7.14
N GLN A 112 15.01 -13.92 7.98
CA GLN A 112 15.04 -13.81 9.45
C GLN A 112 16.41 -13.49 10.05
N GLU A 113 17.40 -13.16 9.21
CA GLU A 113 18.73 -12.76 9.66
C GLU A 113 18.85 -11.22 9.66
N LEU A 114 19.04 -10.64 10.85
CA LEU A 114 19.34 -9.22 11.02
C LEU A 114 20.86 -9.05 11.22
N SER A 115 21.55 -8.71 10.14
CA SER A 115 22.99 -8.48 10.13
C SER A 115 23.34 -7.00 10.24
N TYR A 116 24.46 -6.68 10.87
CA TYR A 116 24.92 -5.29 11.00
C TYR A 116 26.43 -5.14 10.77
N TYR A 117 26.79 -4.06 10.08
CA TYR A 117 28.12 -3.80 9.55
C TYR A 117 28.66 -2.48 10.10
N THR A 118 29.99 -2.36 10.22
CA THR A 118 30.61 -1.03 10.37
C THR A 118 30.40 -0.20 9.12
N ILE A 119 30.50 1.11 9.28
CA ILE A 119 30.46 2.07 8.18
C ILE A 119 31.90 2.49 7.88
N ASP A 120 32.32 2.35 6.61
CA ASP A 120 33.66 2.79 6.20
C ASP A 120 33.73 4.33 6.05
N ASN A 121 34.93 4.86 5.83
CA ASN A 121 35.16 6.31 5.69
C ASN A 121 34.44 6.93 4.48
N LYS A 122 33.90 6.11 3.56
CA LYS A 122 33.16 6.52 2.37
C LYS A 122 31.65 6.26 2.51
N GLN A 123 31.14 6.01 3.71
CA GLN A 123 29.74 5.69 3.97
C GLN A 123 29.25 4.42 3.26
N ARG A 124 30.13 3.41 3.14
CA ARG A 124 29.79 2.10 2.55
C ARG A 124 29.85 0.99 3.60
N TYR A 125 29.36 -0.18 3.21
CA TYR A 125 29.51 -1.43 3.93
C TYR A 125 30.96 -1.68 4.33
N GLY A 126 31.24 -1.66 5.62
CA GLY A 126 32.48 -2.14 6.22
C GLY A 126 32.36 -3.59 6.68
N ALA A 127 33.18 -3.98 7.66
CA ALA A 127 33.19 -5.33 8.21
C ALA A 127 31.86 -5.71 8.89
N LEU A 128 31.43 -6.97 8.69
CA LEU A 128 30.34 -7.59 9.46
C LEU A 128 30.72 -7.61 10.94
N LYS A 129 29.84 -7.11 11.80
CA LYS A 129 30.04 -7.09 13.26
C LYS A 129 29.19 -8.10 14.01
N GLY A 130 28.06 -8.49 13.44
CA GLY A 130 27.27 -9.58 13.97
C GLY A 130 26.00 -9.78 13.18
N THR A 131 25.37 -10.90 13.47
CA THR A 131 24.10 -11.33 12.90
C THR A 131 23.23 -11.82 14.04
N TRP A 132 21.95 -11.46 14.00
CA TRP A 132 20.95 -11.91 14.94
C TRP A 132 19.89 -12.70 14.17
N ASP A 133 19.58 -13.90 14.66
CA ASP A 133 18.38 -14.62 14.26
C ASP A 133 17.17 -13.99 14.96
N ILE A 134 16.25 -13.47 14.17
CA ILE A 134 15.05 -12.78 14.66
C ILE A 134 13.78 -13.63 14.53
N ALA A 135 13.89 -14.91 14.21
CA ALA A 135 12.75 -15.83 14.22
C ALA A 135 12.04 -15.81 15.59
N GLY A 136 10.74 -15.53 15.61
CA GLY A 136 9.94 -15.41 16.83
C GLY A 136 10.35 -14.26 17.77
N ALA A 137 11.13 -13.29 17.29
CA ALA A 137 11.48 -12.11 18.07
C ALA A 137 10.31 -11.13 18.19
N SER A 138 10.28 -10.35 19.27
CA SER A 138 9.33 -9.25 19.45
C SER A 138 10.05 -7.90 19.44
N VAL A 139 9.33 -6.86 19.01
CA VAL A 139 9.83 -5.48 18.97
C VAL A 139 8.93 -4.57 19.78
N GLU A 140 9.52 -3.76 20.65
CA GLU A 140 8.78 -2.83 21.50
C GLU A 140 9.39 -1.44 21.40
N ARG A 141 8.55 -0.45 21.11
CA ARG A 141 8.99 0.95 21.02
C ARG A 141 9.33 1.46 22.42
N GLN A 142 10.51 2.05 22.57
CA GLN A 142 10.94 2.64 23.84
C GLN A 142 10.68 4.14 23.86
N ASP A 143 11.03 4.84 22.76
CA ASP A 143 10.81 6.28 22.61
C ASP A 143 10.65 6.68 21.13
N ASN A 144 10.82 7.97 20.79
CA ASN A 144 10.70 8.47 19.41
C ASN A 144 11.90 8.16 18.50
N SER A 145 12.97 7.63 19.08
CA SER A 145 14.28 7.41 18.48
C SER A 145 14.85 6.04 18.80
N SER A 146 14.19 5.19 19.60
CA SER A 146 14.69 3.86 19.93
C SER A 146 13.59 2.82 20.17
N PHE A 147 13.94 1.56 19.90
CA PHE A 147 13.12 0.38 20.15
C PHE A 147 13.98 -0.76 20.70
N SER A 148 13.38 -1.66 21.46
CA SER A 148 13.97 -2.92 21.90
C SER A 148 13.57 -4.05 20.94
N LEU A 149 14.51 -4.96 20.73
CA LEU A 149 14.33 -6.21 20.02
C LEU A 149 14.62 -7.34 21.01
N THR A 150 13.60 -8.11 21.38
CA THR A 150 13.72 -9.27 22.26
C THR A 150 13.75 -10.52 21.40
N LEU A 151 14.88 -11.20 21.36
CA LEU A 151 15.06 -12.44 20.59
C LEU A 151 14.37 -13.62 21.29
N ALA A 152 14.09 -14.71 20.55
CA ALA A 152 13.45 -15.91 21.11
C ALA A 152 14.21 -16.54 22.29
N ASN A 153 15.53 -16.32 22.38
CA ASN A 153 16.35 -16.75 23.51
C ASN A 153 16.25 -15.83 24.75
N GLY A 154 15.35 -14.85 24.74
CA GLY A 154 15.13 -13.87 25.81
C GLY A 154 16.12 -12.72 25.84
N SER A 155 17.14 -12.72 24.98
CA SER A 155 18.14 -11.64 24.98
C SER A 155 17.60 -10.38 24.29
N VAL A 156 17.81 -9.21 24.92
CA VAL A 156 17.28 -7.93 24.44
C VAL A 156 18.37 -7.11 23.75
N ARG A 157 18.03 -6.43 22.66
CA ARG A 157 18.91 -5.49 21.93
C ARG A 157 18.23 -4.13 21.83
N SER A 158 18.96 -3.06 22.12
CA SER A 158 18.46 -1.68 21.94
C SER A 158 18.99 -1.09 20.64
N ILE A 159 18.07 -0.66 19.79
CA ILE A 159 18.33 -0.13 18.45
C ILE A 159 17.72 1.27 18.37
N GLY A 160 18.46 2.21 17.81
CA GLY A 160 18.08 3.61 17.68
C GLY A 160 17.94 4.01 16.21
N ALA A 161 16.93 4.80 15.90
CA ALA A 161 16.59 5.29 14.58
C ALA A 161 16.62 6.84 14.55
N PRO A 162 16.96 7.44 13.40
CA PRO A 162 17.11 8.89 13.28
C PRO A 162 15.78 9.67 13.40
N ASN A 163 14.65 9.02 13.16
CA ASN A 163 13.31 9.60 13.27
C ASN A 163 12.23 8.50 13.40
N VAL A 164 11.00 8.91 13.73
CA VAL A 164 9.86 8.01 13.95
C VAL A 164 9.50 7.19 12.70
N GLN A 165 9.65 7.76 11.50
CA GLN A 165 9.36 7.03 10.25
C GLN A 165 10.33 5.85 10.07
N THR A 166 11.64 6.09 10.20
CA THR A 166 12.65 5.03 10.13
C THR A 166 12.46 4.01 11.24
N LEU A 167 12.16 4.45 12.46
CA LEU A 167 11.86 3.58 13.60
C LEU A 167 10.73 2.60 13.28
N MET A 168 9.60 3.11 12.80
CA MET A 168 8.42 2.29 12.50
C MET A 168 8.61 1.40 11.26
N ASP A 169 9.33 1.88 10.25
CA ASP A 169 9.69 1.07 9.08
C ASP A 169 10.47 -0.18 9.53
N TRP A 170 11.48 -0.02 10.40
CA TRP A 170 12.29 -1.11 10.93
C TRP A 170 11.52 -2.02 11.87
N MET A 171 10.76 -1.47 12.82
CA MET A 171 9.92 -2.28 13.71
C MET A 171 8.94 -3.13 12.93
N THR A 172 8.26 -2.56 11.92
CA THR A 172 7.31 -3.30 11.08
C THR A 172 8.01 -4.38 10.27
N ALA A 173 9.17 -4.07 9.67
CA ALA A 173 9.92 -5.05 8.88
C ALA A 173 10.39 -6.23 9.74
N ILE A 174 10.89 -5.96 10.95
CA ILE A 174 11.32 -7.00 11.90
C ILE A 174 10.11 -7.83 12.37
N ALA A 175 9.01 -7.19 12.76
CA ALA A 175 7.80 -7.91 13.20
C ALA A 175 7.27 -8.86 12.12
N VAL A 176 7.17 -8.39 10.88
CA VAL A 176 6.74 -9.23 9.74
C VAL A 176 7.74 -10.37 9.50
N ALA A 177 9.03 -10.10 9.55
CA ALA A 177 10.07 -11.09 9.29
C ALA A 177 10.16 -12.16 10.40
N ALA A 178 9.99 -11.76 11.66
CA ALA A 178 10.04 -12.64 12.82
C ALA A 178 8.97 -13.75 12.77
N GLU A 179 7.80 -13.43 12.21
CA GLU A 179 6.69 -14.37 12.01
C GLU A 179 6.62 -14.96 10.58
N ALA A 180 7.54 -14.57 9.69
CA ALA A 180 7.49 -14.99 8.30
C ALA A 180 7.75 -16.50 8.13
N HIS A 181 7.07 -17.11 7.16
CA HIS A 181 7.46 -18.43 6.70
C HIS A 181 8.61 -18.30 5.68
N ILE A 182 9.78 -18.79 6.05
CA ILE A 182 10.97 -18.70 5.20
C ILE A 182 10.96 -19.80 4.15
N VAL A 183 10.93 -19.37 2.89
CA VAL A 183 10.95 -20.25 1.71
C VAL A 183 12.34 -20.24 1.09
N LYS A 184 12.88 -21.42 0.78
CA LYS A 184 14.16 -21.51 0.07
C LYS A 184 13.99 -21.00 -1.37
N PRO A 185 14.90 -20.16 -1.89
CA PRO A 185 14.88 -19.79 -3.30
C PRO A 185 14.91 -21.03 -4.21
N THR A 186 14.11 -21.02 -5.27
CA THR A 186 14.15 -22.08 -6.28
C THR A 186 15.43 -22.00 -7.10
N THR A 187 15.99 -23.15 -7.47
CA THR A 187 17.07 -23.27 -8.46
C THR A 187 16.55 -23.49 -9.88
N ASP A 188 15.23 -23.61 -10.04
CA ASP A 188 14.59 -23.81 -11.34
C ASP A 188 14.57 -22.50 -12.15
N LEU A 189 15.43 -22.43 -13.17
CA LEU A 189 15.55 -21.27 -14.04
C LEU A 189 14.29 -20.99 -14.86
N SER A 190 13.40 -21.97 -15.07
CA SER A 190 12.13 -21.77 -15.78
C SER A 190 11.16 -20.90 -14.96
N LEU A 191 11.23 -20.98 -13.63
CA LEU A 191 10.46 -20.15 -12.70
C LEU A 191 11.11 -18.77 -12.49
N VAL A 192 12.41 -18.66 -12.75
CA VAL A 192 13.14 -17.37 -12.72
C VAL A 192 13.21 -16.75 -14.13
N ASP A 193 12.42 -17.25 -15.08
CA ASP A 193 12.41 -16.78 -16.47
C ASP A 193 12.07 -15.29 -16.54
N GLN A 194 13.12 -14.49 -16.65
CA GLN A 194 13.03 -13.04 -16.71
C GLN A 194 12.26 -12.58 -17.95
N SER A 195 12.05 -13.39 -18.99
CA SER A 195 11.25 -12.97 -20.14
C SER A 195 9.73 -12.98 -19.92
N ARG A 196 9.23 -13.19 -18.70
CA ARG A 196 7.80 -13.12 -18.36
C ARG A 196 7.47 -11.78 -17.72
N THR A 197 6.36 -11.17 -18.12
CA THR A 197 5.76 -10.06 -17.36
C THR A 197 4.82 -10.64 -16.30
N THR A 198 4.79 -10.01 -15.13
CA THR A 198 3.79 -10.32 -14.09
C THR A 198 2.75 -9.23 -14.01
N HIS A 199 1.52 -9.57 -14.37
CA HIS A 199 0.33 -8.71 -14.32
C HIS A 199 -0.30 -8.79 -12.91
N ILE A 200 -0.37 -7.67 -12.22
CA ILE A 200 -0.97 -7.53 -10.89
C ILE A 200 -2.29 -6.76 -11.06
N ILE A 201 -3.40 -7.46 -10.88
CA ILE A 201 -4.76 -6.94 -10.98
C ILE A 201 -5.30 -6.69 -9.57
N LEU A 202 -5.40 -5.42 -9.21
CA LEU A 202 -5.93 -4.95 -7.94
C LEU A 202 -7.41 -4.61 -8.09
N VAL A 203 -8.25 -5.16 -7.22
CA VAL A 203 -9.69 -4.92 -7.20
C VAL A 203 -10.07 -4.30 -5.86
N ARG A 204 -10.69 -3.11 -5.85
CA ARG A 204 -11.31 -2.59 -4.61
C ARG A 204 -12.52 -3.46 -4.27
N HIS A 205 -12.72 -3.78 -3.00
CA HIS A 205 -13.94 -4.47 -2.54
C HIS A 205 -15.24 -3.81 -3.05
N GLY A 206 -16.33 -4.57 -3.07
CA GLY A 206 -17.68 -4.08 -3.39
C GLY A 206 -18.24 -3.15 -2.30
N HIS A 207 -19.33 -2.46 -2.64
CA HIS A 207 -20.05 -1.59 -1.72
C HIS A 207 -20.55 -2.39 -0.50
N TYR A 208 -20.46 -1.79 0.68
CA TYR A 208 -20.65 -2.49 1.95
C TYR A 208 -21.45 -1.64 2.93
N ALA A 209 -22.05 -2.29 3.93
CA ALA A 209 -22.80 -1.61 4.96
C ALA A 209 -21.82 -0.92 5.92
N SER A 210 -21.58 0.38 5.69
CA SER A 210 -20.71 1.19 6.54
C SER A 210 -21.30 1.36 7.94
N SER A 211 -20.45 1.36 8.96
CA SER A 211 -20.87 1.56 10.35
C SER A 211 -20.33 2.87 10.94
N GLN A 212 -20.94 3.35 12.03
CA GLN A 212 -20.52 4.62 12.67
C GLN A 212 -19.13 4.53 13.33
N THR A 213 -18.62 3.32 13.60
CA THR A 213 -17.31 3.11 14.24
C THR A 213 -16.38 2.26 13.36
N PRO A 214 -15.08 2.57 13.29
CA PRO A 214 -14.12 1.84 12.44
C PRO A 214 -13.98 0.34 12.75
N SER A 215 -14.14 -0.06 14.02
CA SER A 215 -14.05 -1.48 14.41
C SER A 215 -15.24 -2.29 13.88
N VAL A 216 -16.44 -1.73 13.93
CA VAL A 216 -17.65 -2.37 13.38
C VAL A 216 -17.63 -2.31 11.84
N ASP A 217 -17.06 -1.25 11.27
CA ASP A 217 -16.87 -1.10 9.82
C ASP A 217 -15.98 -2.19 9.20
N MET A 218 -14.99 -2.71 9.97
CA MET A 218 -14.15 -3.84 9.54
C MET A 218 -14.95 -5.15 9.34
N HIS A 219 -16.12 -5.26 9.96
CA HIS A 219 -17.01 -6.41 9.89
C HIS A 219 -18.28 -6.15 9.07
N GLY A 220 -18.37 -5.00 8.39
CA GLY A 220 -19.48 -4.66 7.52
C GLY A 220 -19.57 -5.63 6.32
N PRO A 221 -20.72 -6.30 6.11
CA PRO A 221 -20.94 -7.14 4.94
C PRO A 221 -21.12 -6.29 3.68
N LEU A 222 -20.98 -6.92 2.52
CA LEU A 222 -21.43 -6.35 1.26
C LEU A 222 -22.94 -6.07 1.29
N THR A 223 -23.35 -4.98 0.65
CA THR A 223 -24.76 -4.74 0.34
C THR A 223 -25.16 -5.49 -0.93
N ASP A 224 -26.45 -5.54 -1.27
CA ASP A 224 -26.92 -6.10 -2.55
C ASP A 224 -26.23 -5.47 -3.75
N LEU A 225 -25.99 -4.15 -3.70
CA LEU A 225 -25.20 -3.42 -4.69
C LEU A 225 -23.76 -3.97 -4.76
N GLY A 226 -23.10 -4.17 -3.62
CA GLY A 226 -21.75 -4.73 -3.55
C GLY A 226 -21.66 -6.14 -4.13
N ILE A 227 -22.67 -6.97 -3.88
CA ILE A 227 -22.76 -8.32 -4.44
C ILE A 227 -22.89 -8.25 -5.97
N GLN A 228 -23.74 -7.36 -6.49
CA GLN A 228 -23.90 -7.17 -7.93
C GLN A 228 -22.60 -6.69 -8.60
N GLN A 229 -21.94 -5.70 -8.00
CA GLN A 229 -20.63 -5.20 -8.44
C GLN A 229 -19.59 -6.33 -8.47
N ALA A 230 -19.49 -7.13 -7.40
CA ALA A 230 -18.52 -8.22 -7.31
C ALA A 230 -18.79 -9.32 -8.35
N ARG A 231 -20.06 -9.66 -8.61
CA ARG A 231 -20.44 -10.63 -9.65
C ARG A 231 -20.12 -10.11 -11.06
N ALA A 232 -20.37 -8.83 -11.33
CA ALA A 232 -20.01 -8.22 -12.61
C ALA A 232 -18.49 -8.23 -12.83
N THR A 233 -17.73 -7.92 -11.79
CA THR A 233 -16.26 -8.02 -11.75
C THR A 233 -15.79 -9.44 -12.01
N GLY A 234 -16.42 -10.43 -11.37
CA GLY A 234 -16.12 -11.85 -11.57
C GLY A 234 -16.30 -12.29 -13.01
N LYS A 235 -17.43 -11.94 -13.64
CA LYS A 235 -17.68 -12.24 -15.07
C LYS A 235 -16.62 -11.59 -15.97
N PHE A 236 -16.26 -10.34 -15.69
CA PHE A 236 -15.22 -9.64 -16.44
C PHE A 236 -13.86 -10.34 -16.29
N LEU A 237 -13.41 -10.64 -15.07
CA LEU A 237 -12.13 -11.28 -14.82
C LEU A 237 -12.06 -12.70 -15.39
N ASN A 238 -13.13 -13.48 -15.26
CA ASN A 238 -13.21 -14.81 -15.85
C ASN A 238 -13.01 -14.75 -17.37
N LYS A 239 -13.74 -13.86 -18.05
CA LYS A 239 -13.56 -13.63 -19.50
C LYS A 239 -12.15 -13.14 -19.83
N TYR A 240 -11.69 -12.10 -19.14
CA TYR A 240 -10.39 -11.45 -19.35
C TYR A 240 -9.21 -12.44 -19.26
N LEU A 241 -9.24 -13.33 -18.26
CA LEU A 241 -8.20 -14.33 -18.02
C LEU A 241 -8.35 -15.56 -18.94
N SER A 242 -9.59 -15.98 -19.25
CA SER A 242 -9.85 -17.10 -20.17
C SER A 242 -9.38 -16.79 -21.59
N GLU A 243 -9.73 -15.60 -22.10
CA GLU A 243 -9.32 -15.15 -23.43
C GLU A 243 -7.79 -15.06 -23.57
N ARG A 244 -7.08 -14.79 -22.47
CA ARG A 244 -5.60 -14.80 -22.42
C ARG A 244 -5.01 -16.18 -22.13
N LEU A 245 -5.82 -17.24 -22.15
CA LEU A 245 -5.44 -18.62 -21.85
C LEU A 245 -4.79 -18.81 -20.47
N VAL A 246 -5.00 -17.88 -19.55
CA VAL A 246 -4.44 -17.95 -18.18
C VAL A 246 -5.10 -19.10 -17.43
N LEU A 247 -6.43 -19.17 -17.45
CA LEU A 247 -7.16 -20.20 -16.70
C LEU A 247 -6.92 -21.62 -17.22
N LYS A 248 -6.43 -21.78 -18.46
CA LYS A 248 -6.04 -23.09 -18.99
C LYS A 248 -4.70 -23.58 -18.42
N ARG A 249 -3.82 -22.65 -18.04
CA ARG A 249 -2.54 -22.95 -17.36
C ARG A 249 -2.70 -23.21 -15.88
N PHE A 250 -3.69 -22.61 -15.23
CA PHE A 250 -3.87 -22.68 -13.78
C PHE A 250 -5.12 -23.48 -13.41
N PRO A 251 -5.00 -24.77 -13.04
CA PRO A 251 -6.14 -25.58 -12.60
C PRO A 251 -6.84 -24.99 -11.38
N LYS A 252 -6.05 -24.38 -10.49
CA LYS A 252 -6.52 -23.60 -9.34
C LYS A 252 -5.87 -22.21 -9.39
N PHE A 253 -6.60 -21.25 -9.94
CA PHE A 253 -6.12 -19.88 -10.06
C PHE A 253 -6.14 -19.17 -8.70
N PRO A 254 -5.02 -18.57 -8.27
CA PRO A 254 -4.95 -17.89 -6.98
C PRO A 254 -5.66 -16.52 -7.01
N VAL A 255 -6.53 -16.27 -6.03
CA VAL A 255 -7.11 -14.95 -5.78
C VAL A 255 -6.77 -14.55 -4.35
N TYR A 256 -6.00 -13.48 -4.21
CA TYR A 256 -5.59 -12.95 -2.92
C TYR A 256 -6.65 -11.99 -2.37
N HIS A 257 -6.81 -11.94 -1.06
CA HIS A 257 -7.67 -10.95 -0.40
C HIS A 257 -7.08 -10.47 0.94
N SER A 258 -7.50 -9.31 1.41
CA SER A 258 -6.93 -8.69 2.61
C SER A 258 -7.36 -9.33 3.95
N GLY A 259 -8.17 -10.39 3.93
CA GLY A 259 -8.82 -10.97 5.12
C GLY A 259 -9.89 -10.08 5.79
N VAL A 260 -10.20 -8.91 5.23
CA VAL A 260 -11.30 -8.06 5.73
C VAL A 260 -12.60 -8.57 5.13
N ARG A 261 -13.67 -8.68 5.92
CA ARG A 261 -14.95 -9.28 5.50
C ARG A 261 -15.43 -8.83 4.12
N ARG A 262 -15.58 -7.52 3.88
CA ARG A 262 -16.02 -7.00 2.57
C ARG A 262 -15.09 -7.41 1.40
N ALA A 263 -13.79 -7.54 1.64
CA ALA A 263 -12.83 -8.01 0.63
C ALA A 263 -12.91 -9.54 0.43
N VAL A 264 -13.14 -10.30 1.50
CA VAL A 264 -13.39 -11.75 1.45
C VAL A 264 -14.65 -12.03 0.64
N GLU A 265 -15.79 -11.46 1.01
CA GLU A 265 -17.08 -11.63 0.33
C GLU A 265 -17.00 -11.18 -1.13
N THR A 266 -16.25 -10.10 -1.43
CA THR A 266 -16.02 -9.68 -2.82
C THR A 266 -15.23 -10.74 -3.60
N ALA A 267 -14.16 -11.28 -3.02
CA ALA A 267 -13.37 -12.33 -3.66
C ALA A 267 -14.20 -13.60 -3.91
N GLU A 268 -15.02 -14.01 -2.95
CA GLU A 268 -15.92 -15.16 -3.09
C GLU A 268 -16.93 -14.97 -4.22
N HIS A 269 -17.57 -13.79 -4.30
CA HIS A 269 -18.48 -13.47 -5.39
C HIS A 269 -17.79 -13.34 -6.75
N ILE A 270 -16.56 -12.83 -6.80
CA ILE A 270 -15.72 -12.88 -8.01
C ILE A 270 -15.50 -14.33 -8.43
N GLY A 271 -15.10 -15.21 -7.50
CA GLY A 271 -14.85 -16.62 -7.75
C GLY A 271 -16.07 -17.41 -8.21
N SER A 272 -17.28 -16.98 -7.84
CA SER A 272 -18.53 -17.62 -8.29
C SER A 272 -18.77 -17.55 -9.81
N ALA A 273 -18.07 -16.66 -10.53
CA ALA A 273 -18.10 -16.58 -11.98
C ALA A 273 -17.11 -17.54 -12.67
N PHE A 274 -16.28 -18.24 -11.90
CA PHE A 274 -15.31 -19.22 -12.39
C PHE A 274 -15.88 -20.64 -12.28
N PRO A 275 -15.37 -21.62 -13.05
CA PRO A 275 -15.72 -23.02 -12.86
C PRO A 275 -15.54 -23.46 -11.40
N SER A 276 -16.48 -24.26 -10.89
CA SER A 276 -16.43 -24.72 -9.49
C SER A 276 -15.09 -25.41 -9.18
N GLY A 277 -14.46 -25.02 -8.07
CA GLY A 277 -13.17 -25.56 -7.63
C GLY A 277 -11.93 -25.05 -8.39
N SER A 278 -12.09 -24.15 -9.38
CA SER A 278 -10.97 -23.62 -10.17
C SER A 278 -10.28 -22.38 -9.57
N VAL A 279 -10.76 -21.88 -8.43
CA VAL A 279 -10.18 -20.73 -7.71
C VAL A 279 -9.68 -21.17 -6.35
N GLN A 280 -8.49 -20.71 -5.97
CA GLN A 280 -7.94 -20.85 -4.63
C GLN A 280 -7.85 -19.48 -3.97
N PHE A 281 -8.60 -19.25 -2.90
CA PHE A 281 -8.50 -18.01 -2.12
C PHE A 281 -7.32 -18.05 -1.17
N ARG A 282 -6.58 -16.94 -1.10
CA ARG A 282 -5.42 -16.79 -0.21
C ARG A 282 -5.50 -15.48 0.57
N GLU A 283 -5.50 -15.56 1.90
CA GLU A 283 -5.45 -14.38 2.74
C GLU A 283 -4.03 -13.78 2.74
N ASN A 284 -3.95 -12.46 2.66
CA ASN A 284 -2.72 -11.73 2.96
C ASN A 284 -3.07 -10.42 3.69
N LYS A 285 -2.80 -10.40 5.00
CA LYS A 285 -3.12 -9.29 5.90
C LYS A 285 -2.34 -8.01 5.57
N LEU A 286 -1.24 -8.08 4.80
CA LEU A 286 -0.53 -6.89 4.33
C LEU A 286 -1.41 -6.00 3.43
N PHE A 287 -2.44 -6.57 2.79
CA PHE A 287 -3.37 -5.83 1.93
C PHE A 287 -4.56 -5.19 2.66
N ARG A 288 -4.60 -5.22 4.00
CA ARG A 288 -5.66 -4.55 4.78
C ARG A 288 -5.67 -3.05 4.52
N GLU A 289 -6.84 -2.42 4.68
CA GLU A 289 -6.97 -0.98 4.45
C GLU A 289 -5.95 -0.20 5.28
N ALA A 290 -5.47 0.89 4.70
CA ALA A 290 -4.39 1.68 5.25
C ALA A 290 -4.75 3.16 5.28
N TRP A 291 -4.15 3.88 6.21
CA TRP A 291 -4.08 5.33 6.14
C TRP A 291 -2.62 5.76 6.06
N PRO A 292 -2.07 5.93 4.84
CA PRO A 292 -0.62 6.03 4.66
C PRO A 292 -0.02 7.43 4.85
N GLY A 293 -0.86 8.45 5.00
CA GLY A 293 -0.45 9.85 4.94
C GLY A 293 -1.63 10.78 4.76
N ASN A 294 -1.35 12.06 4.59
CA ASN A 294 -2.33 13.05 4.17
C ASN A 294 -2.84 12.71 2.75
N PRO A 295 -4.16 12.69 2.51
CA PRO A 295 -4.70 12.41 1.17
C PRO A 295 -4.44 13.55 0.18
N LEU A 296 -4.50 14.80 0.64
CA LEU A 296 -4.39 16.01 -0.18
C LEU A 296 -3.41 16.98 0.49
N PRO A 297 -2.76 17.88 -0.27
CA PRO A 297 -1.67 18.70 0.28
C PRO A 297 -2.18 19.75 1.29
N ASN A 298 -3.40 20.27 1.07
CA ASN A 298 -4.02 21.31 1.90
C ASN A 298 -5.03 20.72 2.90
N GLY A 299 -4.76 19.52 3.42
CA GLY A 299 -5.62 18.92 4.43
C GLY A 299 -5.65 19.80 5.68
N ASN A 300 -6.81 20.39 6.00
CA ASN A 300 -7.08 21.08 7.27
C ASN A 300 -7.10 20.09 8.46
N ARG A 301 -6.09 19.24 8.61
CA ARG A 301 -5.91 18.48 9.85
C ARG A 301 -4.98 19.29 10.73
N GLN A 302 -5.60 19.94 11.72
CA GLN A 302 -4.93 20.27 12.97
C GLN A 302 -4.02 19.11 13.38
N GLN A 303 -2.86 19.45 13.96
CA GLN A 303 -1.83 18.54 14.45
C GLN A 303 -2.43 17.20 14.88
N LEU A 304 -2.19 16.15 14.10
CA LEU A 304 -2.73 14.82 14.38
C LEU A 304 -2.30 14.43 15.80
N ALA A 305 -3.24 13.93 16.60
CA ALA A 305 -2.90 13.30 17.87
C ALA A 305 -1.82 12.24 17.64
N ARG A 306 -0.87 12.10 18.57
CA ARG A 306 0.31 11.24 18.39
C ARG A 306 -0.03 9.80 18.00
N GLU A 307 -1.08 9.22 18.59
CA GLU A 307 -1.60 7.90 18.24
C GLU A 307 -2.03 7.78 16.77
N LYS A 308 -2.62 8.84 16.20
CA LYS A 308 -3.00 8.86 14.78
C LYS A 308 -1.77 8.92 13.87
N LEU A 309 -0.72 9.61 14.29
CA LEU A 309 0.55 9.64 13.56
C LEU A 309 1.22 8.26 13.59
N ASP A 310 1.31 7.63 14.76
CA ASP A 310 1.93 6.31 14.92
C ASP A 310 1.20 5.25 14.07
N ASN A 311 -0.14 5.26 14.07
CA ASN A 311 -0.95 4.42 13.20
C ASN A 311 -0.68 4.66 11.71
N MET A 312 -0.58 5.92 11.30
CA MET A 312 -0.33 6.31 9.91
C MET A 312 1.06 5.84 9.44
N VAL A 313 2.08 6.06 10.26
CA VAL A 313 3.45 5.67 9.96
C VAL A 313 3.57 4.14 9.89
N SER A 314 2.93 3.42 10.81
CA SER A 314 2.89 1.95 10.77
C SER A 314 2.15 1.41 9.53
N ASP A 315 1.00 1.99 9.17
CA ASP A 315 0.32 1.62 7.94
C ASP A 315 1.22 1.86 6.72
N CYS A 316 1.92 3.00 6.65
CA CYS A 316 2.88 3.28 5.59
C CYS A 316 4.04 2.25 5.53
N ALA A 317 4.60 1.87 6.69
CA ALA A 317 5.63 0.82 6.78
C ALA A 317 5.12 -0.53 6.26
N ARG A 318 3.89 -0.92 6.63
CA ARG A 318 3.24 -2.13 6.12
C ARG A 318 3.01 -2.08 4.61
N LEU A 319 2.62 -0.92 4.07
CA LEU A 319 2.45 -0.76 2.62
C LEU A 319 3.76 -0.90 1.86
N LYS A 320 4.87 -0.38 2.40
CA LYS A 320 6.22 -0.61 1.84
C LYS A 320 6.56 -2.09 1.80
N MET A 321 6.25 -2.83 2.88
CA MET A 321 6.44 -4.27 2.92
C MET A 321 5.59 -5.00 1.88
N ALA A 322 4.28 -4.71 1.83
CA ALA A 322 3.35 -5.28 0.85
C ALA A 322 3.82 -5.06 -0.60
N TYR A 323 4.27 -3.84 -0.89
CA TYR A 323 4.79 -3.48 -2.21
C TYR A 323 6.05 -4.27 -2.55
N ARG A 324 7.02 -4.29 -1.64
CA ARG A 324 8.30 -5.01 -1.81
C ARG A 324 8.12 -6.51 -2.02
N THR A 325 7.21 -7.13 -1.27
CA THR A 325 7.01 -8.59 -1.32
C THR A 325 6.12 -9.05 -2.46
N THR A 326 5.27 -8.17 -3.02
CA THR A 326 4.29 -8.57 -4.05
C THR A 326 4.59 -8.01 -5.45
N PHE A 327 5.14 -6.80 -5.56
CA PHE A 327 5.40 -6.13 -6.84
C PHE A 327 6.79 -6.48 -7.35
N ARG A 328 6.98 -7.78 -7.57
CA ARG A 328 8.21 -8.40 -8.05
C ARG A 328 7.87 -9.55 -8.99
N HIS A 329 8.85 -9.95 -9.79
CA HIS A 329 8.67 -10.97 -10.81
C HIS A 329 8.18 -12.30 -10.20
N LEU A 330 8.91 -12.83 -9.22
CA LEU A 330 8.62 -14.10 -8.55
C LEU A 330 8.41 -13.88 -7.05
N ILE A 331 7.31 -14.42 -6.51
CA ILE A 331 7.03 -14.46 -5.06
C ILE A 331 7.04 -15.92 -4.56
N PRO A 332 7.27 -16.18 -3.26
CA PRO A 332 7.30 -17.54 -2.73
C PRO A 332 6.05 -18.36 -3.05
N GLN A 333 4.88 -17.72 -3.00
CA GLN A 333 3.59 -18.37 -3.28
C GLN A 333 3.49 -18.88 -4.72
N ASP A 334 4.20 -18.27 -5.67
CA ASP A 334 4.22 -18.75 -7.07
C ASP A 334 4.85 -20.15 -7.19
N LEU A 335 5.69 -20.56 -6.22
CA LEU A 335 6.29 -21.91 -6.20
C LEU A 335 5.30 -22.99 -5.77
N GLU A 336 4.21 -22.59 -5.10
CA GLU A 336 3.18 -23.51 -4.58
C GLU A 336 2.00 -23.66 -5.54
N ILE A 337 1.95 -22.84 -6.59
CA ILE A 337 0.84 -22.80 -7.55
C ILE A 337 1.22 -23.68 -8.76
N GLU A 338 0.40 -24.69 -9.03
CA GLU A 338 0.54 -25.52 -10.22
C GLU A 338 0.25 -24.68 -11.48
N GLU A 339 1.27 -24.52 -12.33
CA GLU A 339 1.17 -23.94 -13.66
C GLU A 339 1.45 -25.05 -14.71
N ARG A 340 0.50 -25.29 -15.60
CA ARG A 340 0.64 -26.22 -16.72
C ARG A 340 1.04 -25.46 -17.98
N GLU A 341 1.88 -26.08 -18.79
CA GLU A 341 2.16 -25.54 -20.12
C GLU A 341 0.93 -25.63 -21.03
N LEU A 342 0.79 -24.64 -21.91
CA LEU A 342 -0.21 -24.66 -22.97
C LEU A 342 0.19 -25.67 -24.06
N GLY A 343 -0.80 -26.33 -24.67
CA GLY A 343 -0.54 -27.18 -25.84
C GLY A 343 -0.13 -26.37 -27.07
N GLU A 344 0.47 -27.03 -28.07
CA GLU A 344 0.93 -26.35 -29.29
C GLU A 344 -0.19 -25.65 -30.07
N GLU A 345 -1.39 -26.23 -30.09
CA GLU A 345 -2.57 -25.60 -30.71
C GLU A 345 -2.97 -24.31 -29.99
N ASP A 346 -2.92 -24.29 -28.66
CA ASP A 346 -3.22 -23.10 -27.86
C ASP A 346 -2.18 -22.01 -28.05
N LYS A 347 -0.88 -22.39 -28.08
CA LYS A 347 0.21 -21.46 -28.38
C LYS A 347 0.03 -20.84 -29.76
N LYS A 348 -0.33 -21.65 -30.76
CA LYS A 348 -0.64 -21.17 -32.13
C LYS A 348 -1.87 -20.28 -32.15
N HIS A 349 -2.93 -20.64 -31.45
CA HIS A 349 -4.14 -19.83 -31.34
C HIS A 349 -3.84 -18.46 -30.70
N TYR A 350 -3.07 -18.44 -29.61
CA TYR A 350 -2.64 -17.21 -28.94
C TYR A 350 -1.82 -16.33 -29.88
N ALA A 351 -0.82 -16.91 -30.56
CA ALA A 351 0.02 -16.20 -31.51
C ALA A 351 -0.81 -15.53 -32.61
N ASN A 352 -1.78 -16.26 -33.17
CA ASN A 352 -2.63 -15.78 -34.27
C ASN A 352 -3.74 -14.79 -33.85
N THR A 353 -3.99 -14.61 -32.56
CA THR A 353 -5.05 -13.72 -32.05
C THR A 353 -4.50 -12.51 -31.31
N PHE A 354 -3.92 -12.72 -30.13
CA PHE A 354 -3.36 -11.67 -29.28
C PHE A 354 -1.92 -11.34 -29.67
N GLY A 355 -1.10 -12.36 -29.93
CA GLY A 355 0.33 -12.21 -30.19
C GLY A 355 0.66 -11.40 -31.45
N VAL A 356 -0.22 -11.42 -32.46
CA VAL A 356 -0.10 -10.59 -33.68
C VAL A 356 -0.39 -9.10 -33.43
N ARG A 357 -1.11 -8.74 -32.37
CA ARG A 357 -1.59 -7.37 -32.13
C ARG A 357 -0.83 -6.66 -31.01
N SER A 358 -0.28 -7.39 -30.04
CA SER A 358 0.42 -6.79 -28.91
C SER A 358 1.51 -7.70 -28.37
N THR A 359 2.65 -7.09 -28.04
CA THR A 359 3.75 -7.72 -27.31
C THR A 359 3.66 -7.47 -25.79
N GLN A 360 2.66 -6.68 -25.35
CA GLN A 360 2.45 -6.35 -23.94
C GLN A 360 1.91 -7.52 -23.12
N THR A 361 1.27 -8.50 -23.77
CA THR A 361 0.86 -9.74 -23.13
C THR A 361 1.48 -10.91 -23.88
N ARG A 362 2.08 -11.84 -23.14
CA ARG A 362 2.68 -13.08 -23.66
C ARG A 362 1.92 -14.27 -23.12
N ALA A 363 1.92 -15.37 -23.87
CA ALA A 363 1.20 -16.60 -23.50
C ALA A 363 1.61 -17.15 -22.12
N LYS A 364 2.86 -16.92 -21.71
CA LYS A 364 3.44 -17.37 -20.45
C LYS A 364 3.40 -16.32 -19.33
N ASP A 365 2.84 -15.14 -19.55
CA ASP A 365 2.84 -14.09 -18.51
C ASP A 365 2.11 -14.55 -17.23
N ARG A 366 2.51 -14.03 -16.08
CA ARG A 366 1.88 -14.34 -14.79
C ARG A 366 0.75 -13.37 -14.51
N PHE A 367 -0.26 -13.83 -13.78
CA PHE A 367 -1.38 -13.00 -13.36
C PHE A 367 -1.63 -13.21 -11.87
N ARG A 368 -1.78 -12.11 -11.13
CA ARG A 368 -2.15 -12.09 -9.71
C ARG A 368 -3.39 -11.23 -9.56
N VAL A 369 -4.47 -11.77 -9.01
CA VAL A 369 -5.66 -10.98 -8.66
C VAL A 369 -5.67 -10.75 -7.15
N ILE A 370 -5.80 -9.50 -6.73
CA ILE A 370 -5.76 -9.09 -5.32
C ILE A 370 -6.98 -8.21 -5.01
N VAL A 371 -7.87 -8.70 -4.16
CA VAL A 371 -9.04 -7.97 -3.67
C VAL A 371 -8.70 -7.24 -2.38
N CYS A 372 -8.68 -5.92 -2.43
CA CYS A 372 -8.25 -5.06 -1.33
C CYS A 372 -9.05 -3.75 -1.28
N HIS A 373 -8.40 -2.62 -0.99
CA HIS A 373 -9.08 -1.38 -0.60
C HIS A 373 -8.52 -0.17 -1.35
N ALA A 374 -9.25 0.95 -1.29
CA ALA A 374 -8.95 2.10 -2.14
C ALA A 374 -7.63 2.79 -1.76
N ASN A 375 -7.35 3.01 -0.47
CA ASN A 375 -6.19 3.82 -0.07
C ASN A 375 -4.88 3.11 -0.35
N ILE A 376 -4.84 1.81 -0.10
CA ILE A 376 -3.68 0.97 -0.44
C ILE A 376 -3.42 0.92 -1.95
N ILE A 377 -4.46 0.78 -2.80
CA ILE A 377 -4.28 0.80 -4.26
C ILE A 377 -3.72 2.16 -4.72
N ARG A 378 -4.30 3.26 -4.24
CA ARG A 378 -3.82 4.63 -4.53
C ARG A 378 -2.36 4.81 -4.12
N TRP A 379 -1.98 4.30 -2.96
CA TRP A 379 -0.60 4.36 -2.51
C TRP A 379 0.34 3.57 -3.41
N PHE A 380 -0.04 2.35 -3.85
CA PHE A 380 0.74 1.58 -4.82
C PHE A 380 0.87 2.31 -6.16
N VAL A 381 -0.18 3.00 -6.62
CA VAL A 381 -0.13 3.83 -7.83
C VAL A 381 0.92 4.93 -7.69
N CYS A 382 0.92 5.67 -6.57
CA CYS A 382 1.97 6.66 -6.32
C CYS A 382 3.37 6.04 -6.35
N LYS A 383 3.55 4.87 -5.72
CA LYS A 383 4.85 4.17 -5.72
C LYS A 383 5.31 3.73 -7.10
N ALA A 384 4.42 3.15 -7.90
CA ALA A 384 4.72 2.73 -9.26
C ALA A 384 5.11 3.92 -10.16
N LEU A 385 4.50 5.10 -9.93
CA LEU A 385 4.80 6.32 -10.68
C LEU A 385 5.98 7.12 -10.13
N GLY A 386 6.62 6.68 -9.04
CA GLY A 386 7.71 7.42 -8.40
C GLY A 386 7.28 8.72 -7.72
N VAL A 387 6.00 8.85 -7.36
CA VAL A 387 5.42 10.04 -6.72
C VAL A 387 5.33 9.83 -5.21
N ASP A 388 5.58 10.89 -4.43
CA ASP A 388 5.34 10.86 -2.99
C ASP A 388 3.82 10.69 -2.72
N PRO A 389 3.41 9.60 -2.05
CA PRO A 389 2.02 9.41 -1.71
C PRO A 389 1.49 10.49 -0.76
N ASP A 390 2.30 11.05 0.14
CA ASP A 390 1.83 12.06 1.10
C ASP A 390 1.33 13.31 0.38
N GLY A 391 0.11 13.73 0.70
CA GLY A 391 -0.59 14.83 0.03
C GLY A 391 -1.04 14.54 -1.41
N THR A 392 -0.85 13.33 -1.93
CA THR A 392 -1.15 13.00 -3.33
C THR A 392 -2.21 11.93 -3.49
N TRP A 393 -2.21 10.90 -2.64
CA TRP A 393 -3.02 9.69 -2.88
C TRP A 393 -4.53 9.96 -2.95
N GLY A 394 -5.03 10.98 -2.27
CA GLY A 394 -6.43 11.41 -2.29
C GLY A 394 -6.88 12.14 -3.56
N ARG A 395 -5.96 12.45 -4.49
CA ARG A 395 -6.30 13.02 -5.80
C ARG A 395 -6.93 12.00 -6.74
N MET A 396 -6.89 10.71 -6.38
CA MET A 396 -7.36 9.59 -7.16
C MET A 396 -8.76 9.15 -6.71
N ARG A 397 -9.78 9.47 -7.52
CA ARG A 397 -11.13 8.92 -7.36
C ARG A 397 -11.11 7.41 -7.60
N TYR A 398 -11.93 6.68 -6.84
CA TYR A 398 -11.90 5.22 -6.88
C TYR A 398 -13.28 4.64 -6.58
N ASN A 399 -13.82 3.80 -7.46
CA ASN A 399 -15.14 3.17 -7.31
C ASN A 399 -15.00 1.80 -6.63
N HIS A 400 -16.04 1.37 -5.92
CA HIS A 400 -16.19 -0.03 -5.50
C HIS A 400 -16.10 -0.95 -6.72
N CYS A 401 -15.41 -2.08 -6.56
CA CYS A 401 -15.07 -2.99 -7.67
C CYS A 401 -14.28 -2.35 -8.83
N GLY A 402 -13.74 -1.14 -8.67
CA GLY A 402 -12.81 -0.55 -9.63
C GLY A 402 -11.52 -1.38 -9.74
N ILE A 403 -11.11 -1.68 -10.97
CA ILE A 403 -9.94 -2.50 -11.27
C ILE A 403 -8.74 -1.61 -11.62
N THR A 404 -7.61 -1.81 -10.96
CA THR A 404 -6.33 -1.22 -11.32
C THR A 404 -5.38 -2.34 -11.73
N ALA A 405 -4.69 -2.19 -12.85
CA ALA A 405 -3.67 -3.14 -13.28
C ALA A 405 -2.29 -2.49 -13.28
N MET A 406 -1.32 -3.22 -12.75
CA MET A 406 0.10 -2.90 -12.83
C MET A 406 0.86 -4.10 -13.38
N GLU A 407 2.00 -3.84 -14.00
CA GLU A 407 2.86 -4.85 -14.58
C GLU A 407 4.24 -4.76 -13.96
N VAL A 408 4.83 -5.91 -13.63
CA VAL A 408 6.24 -6.05 -13.30
C VAL A 408 6.92 -6.65 -14.51
N ASP A 409 7.78 -5.89 -15.16
CA ASP A 409 8.49 -6.34 -16.36
C ASP A 409 9.62 -7.32 -16.03
N SER A 410 10.31 -7.76 -17.09
CA SER A 410 11.41 -8.71 -17.05
C SER A 410 12.59 -8.33 -16.15
N VAL A 411 12.80 -7.04 -15.95
CA VAL A 411 13.92 -6.47 -15.19
C VAL A 411 13.48 -5.90 -13.85
N GLY A 412 12.19 -5.99 -13.52
CA GLY A 412 11.64 -5.60 -12.23
C GLY A 412 11.08 -4.18 -12.19
N ASN A 413 10.93 -3.49 -13.33
CA ASN A 413 10.24 -2.21 -13.34
C ASN A 413 8.74 -2.43 -13.12
N VAL A 414 8.13 -1.57 -12.31
CA VAL A 414 6.68 -1.56 -12.09
C VAL A 414 6.06 -0.48 -12.94
N GLN A 415 5.08 -0.84 -13.76
CA GLN A 415 4.35 0.07 -14.65
C GLN A 415 2.85 0.04 -14.33
N LEU A 416 2.20 1.19 -14.44
CA LEU A 416 0.74 1.30 -14.32
C LEU A 416 0.09 1.13 -15.69
N THR A 417 -0.74 0.11 -15.86
CA THR A 417 -1.48 -0.13 -17.12
C THR A 417 -2.77 0.69 -17.17
N TYR A 418 -3.56 0.64 -16.09
CA TYR A 418 -4.76 1.47 -15.92
C TYR A 418 -5.16 1.52 -14.45
N MET A 419 -5.88 2.57 -14.05
CA MET A 419 -6.39 2.76 -12.69
C MET A 419 -7.90 2.93 -12.69
N ASN A 420 -8.58 2.32 -11.70
CA ASN A 420 -10.01 2.48 -11.46
C ASN A 420 -10.88 2.22 -12.71
N GLN A 421 -10.57 1.18 -13.48
CA GLN A 421 -11.39 0.72 -14.59
C GLN A 421 -12.71 0.17 -14.07
N THR A 422 -13.82 0.69 -14.59
CA THR A 422 -15.18 0.30 -14.20
C THR A 422 -16.08 -0.02 -15.40
N GLY A 423 -15.53 -0.20 -16.60
CA GLY A 423 -16.32 -0.46 -17.81
C GLY A 423 -17.07 -1.81 -17.80
N HIS A 424 -16.83 -2.65 -16.79
CA HIS A 424 -17.58 -3.88 -16.55
C HIS A 424 -18.81 -3.68 -15.64
N LEU A 425 -18.99 -2.49 -15.07
CA LEU A 425 -20.11 -2.12 -14.21
C LEU A 425 -21.13 -1.31 -15.00
N GLU A 426 -22.41 -1.49 -14.68
CA GLU A 426 -23.47 -0.60 -15.16
C GLU A 426 -23.38 0.76 -14.47
N THR A 427 -23.89 1.82 -15.11
CA THR A 427 -23.90 3.18 -14.53
C THR A 427 -24.60 3.22 -13.18
N THR A 428 -25.69 2.45 -13.02
CA THR A 428 -26.44 2.30 -11.77
C THR A 428 -25.65 1.61 -10.66
N GLN A 429 -24.55 0.95 -11.01
CA GLN A 429 -23.70 0.22 -10.08
C GLN A 429 -22.50 1.05 -9.61
N LEU A 430 -22.24 2.24 -10.16
CA LEU A 430 -21.08 3.03 -9.77
C LEU A 430 -21.27 3.67 -8.39
N SER A 431 -20.34 3.44 -7.47
CA SER A 431 -20.33 4.05 -6.14
C SER A 431 -18.90 4.25 -5.61
N GLU A 432 -18.65 5.40 -4.98
CA GLU A 432 -17.34 5.74 -4.40
C GLU A 432 -17.31 5.67 -2.86
N VAL A 433 -18.45 5.94 -2.22
CA VAL A 433 -18.64 6.06 -0.77
C VAL A 433 -19.06 4.73 -0.20
#